data_AF-A0AAP5Q5U1-F1
#
_entry.id   AF-A0AAP5Q5U1-F1
#
_cell.length_a   1.000
_cell.length_b   1.000
_cell.length_c   1.000
_cell.angle_alpha   90.00
_cell.angle_beta   90.00
_cell.angle_gamma   90.00
#
_symmetry.space_group_name_H-M   'P 1'
#
loop_
_entity.id
_entity.type
_entity.pdbx_description
1 polymer ?
#
loop_
_entity_poly.entity_id
_entity_poly.type
_entity_poly.pdbx_seq_one_letter_code
_entity_poly.pdbx_strand_id
1 'polypeptide(L)'
;MKKGLLAVLCLAAAGCSTQGQVDPGVMQIATTPLTCSTKAECDVWWQRAQTWVAGHSKYKIESSTDTLIQTAGPDGGKRALAYQITRTANPDGTATIGFAAHCDGALGCKPNPWEAGADFKEYVRSGTPTGAPQSGEKPSQGAPTAMHPDASGQSIPGEPVMQ
;
A
#
# COMPACT_ATOMS: atom_id res chain seq x y z
N MET A 1 -58.19 15.97 -41.73
CA MET A 1 -58.12 16.93 -40.62
C MET A 1 -58.68 16.28 -39.35
N LYS A 2 -57.85 15.88 -38.36
CA LYS A 2 -58.09 15.93 -36.90
C LYS A 2 -56.72 15.83 -36.19
N LYS A 3 -56.42 16.84 -35.38
CA LYS A 3 -55.19 17.02 -34.60
C LYS A 3 -55.21 16.09 -33.39
N GLY A 4 -54.07 15.51 -33.03
CA GLY A 4 -53.91 14.67 -31.84
C GLY A 4 -52.44 14.56 -31.46
N LEU A 5 -51.90 15.65 -30.94
CA LEU A 5 -50.59 15.75 -30.31
C LEU A 5 -50.57 14.84 -29.08
N LEU A 6 -49.73 13.79 -29.07
CA LEU A 6 -49.27 13.13 -27.85
C LEU A 6 -47.77 12.91 -27.93
N ALA A 7 -47.05 13.98 -27.62
CA ALA A 7 -45.68 13.90 -27.14
C ALA A 7 -45.75 13.36 -25.70
N VAL A 8 -45.31 12.12 -25.48
CA VAL A 8 -44.97 11.62 -24.15
C VAL A 8 -43.51 11.22 -24.19
N LEU A 9 -42.72 12.05 -23.51
CA LEU A 9 -41.35 11.85 -23.08
C LEU A 9 -41.13 10.41 -22.59
N CYS A 10 -40.39 9.60 -23.35
CA CYS A 10 -39.51 8.61 -22.73
C CYS A 10 -38.25 9.37 -22.31
N LEU A 11 -38.30 9.92 -21.09
CA LEU A 11 -37.12 10.39 -20.37
C LEU A 11 -36.09 9.26 -20.39
N ALA A 12 -35.04 9.44 -21.17
CA ALA A 12 -33.86 8.61 -21.13
C ALA A 12 -33.26 8.71 -19.73
N ALA A 13 -33.55 7.74 -18.87
CA ALA A 13 -32.73 7.48 -17.71
C ALA A 13 -31.39 6.90 -18.20
N ALA A 14 -30.52 7.77 -18.72
CA ALA A 14 -29.10 7.49 -18.79
C ALA A 14 -28.55 7.50 -17.36
N GLY A 15 -28.94 6.49 -16.57
CA GLY A 15 -28.21 6.15 -15.36
C GLY A 15 -26.86 5.65 -15.82
N CYS A 16 -25.85 6.51 -15.81
CA CYS A 16 -24.46 6.07 -15.84
C CYS A 16 -24.26 5.20 -14.59
N SER A 17 -24.49 3.89 -14.75
CA SER A 17 -24.26 2.91 -13.70
C SER A 17 -22.76 2.96 -13.38
N THR A 18 -22.39 3.47 -12.21
CA THR A 18 -21.00 3.58 -11.72
C THR A 18 -20.40 2.22 -11.35
N GLN A 19 -20.93 1.14 -11.93
CA GLN A 19 -20.51 -0.22 -11.66
C GLN A 19 -19.11 -0.43 -12.25
N GLY A 20 -18.09 -0.34 -11.39
CA GLY A 20 -16.69 -0.49 -11.77
C GLY A 20 -15.85 0.79 -11.70
N GLN A 21 -16.38 1.89 -11.13
CA GLN A 21 -15.57 3.09 -10.93
C GLN A 21 -14.51 2.84 -9.83
N VAL A 22 -13.25 2.83 -10.24
CA VAL A 22 -12.09 2.79 -9.34
C VAL A 22 -11.88 4.21 -8.80
N ASP A 23 -11.53 4.32 -7.52
CA ASP A 23 -11.14 5.60 -6.95
C ASP A 23 -9.97 6.23 -7.77
N PRO A 24 -10.06 7.51 -8.16
CA PRO A 24 -9.05 8.13 -9.00
C PRO A 24 -7.66 8.18 -8.36
N GLY A 25 -7.57 8.26 -7.03
CA GLY A 25 -6.30 8.18 -6.30
C GLY A 25 -5.69 6.79 -6.38
N VAL A 26 -6.49 5.74 -6.18
CA VAL A 26 -6.06 4.34 -6.36
C VAL A 26 -5.56 4.11 -7.79
N MET A 27 -6.30 4.60 -8.79
CA MET A 27 -5.91 4.48 -10.20
C MET A 27 -4.60 5.21 -10.50
N GLN A 28 -4.39 6.41 -9.96
CA GLN A 28 -3.13 7.14 -10.13
C GLN A 28 -1.94 6.34 -9.56
N ILE A 29 -2.06 5.80 -8.35
CA ILE A 29 -0.99 4.99 -7.73
C ILE A 29 -0.76 3.71 -8.55
N ALA A 30 -1.84 3.01 -8.88
CA ALA A 30 -1.79 1.75 -9.62
C ALA A 30 -1.29 1.89 -11.06
N THR A 31 -1.33 3.08 -11.66
CA THR A 31 -0.75 3.35 -13.00
C THR A 31 0.65 3.96 -12.96
N THR A 32 1.05 4.59 -11.85
CA THR A 32 2.39 5.17 -11.70
C THR A 32 3.47 4.08 -11.71
N PRO A 33 4.50 4.14 -12.56
CA PRO A 33 5.58 3.15 -12.57
C PRO A 33 6.26 2.99 -11.20
N LEU A 34 6.68 1.77 -10.89
CA LEU A 34 7.47 1.47 -9.69
C LEU A 34 8.91 1.21 -10.13
N THR A 35 9.67 2.29 -10.27
CA THR A 35 11.07 2.26 -10.71
C THR A 35 12.00 2.61 -9.57
N CYS A 36 13.00 1.76 -9.32
CA CYS A 36 14.05 1.95 -8.33
C CYS A 36 15.34 2.42 -9.01
N SER A 37 16.09 3.30 -8.35
CA SER A 37 17.21 4.03 -8.94
C SER A 37 18.58 3.40 -8.70
N THR A 38 18.78 2.70 -7.58
CA THR A 38 20.07 2.09 -7.25
C THR A 38 19.92 0.58 -7.08
N LYS A 39 21.01 -0.18 -7.30
CA LYS A 39 21.00 -1.63 -7.08
C LYS A 39 20.48 -2.00 -5.68
N ALA A 40 20.98 -1.30 -4.64
CA ALA A 40 20.57 -1.56 -3.26
C ALA A 40 19.07 -1.31 -3.05
N GLU A 41 18.54 -0.20 -3.57
CA GLU A 41 17.10 0.09 -3.51
C GLU A 41 16.28 -0.96 -4.25
N CYS A 42 16.69 -1.32 -5.47
CA CYS A 42 16.01 -2.34 -6.26
C CYS A 42 15.99 -3.71 -5.59
N ASP A 43 17.08 -4.08 -4.91
CA ASP A 43 17.16 -5.33 -4.16
C ASP A 43 16.21 -5.29 -2.95
N VAL A 44 16.15 -4.18 -2.21
CA VAL A 44 15.19 -3.99 -1.10
C VAL A 44 13.75 -4.02 -1.60
N TRP A 45 13.44 -3.32 -2.68
CA TRP A 45 12.09 -3.27 -3.25
C TRP A 45 11.66 -4.65 -3.77
N TRP A 46 12.56 -5.43 -4.35
CA TRP A 46 12.27 -6.79 -4.78
C TRP A 46 12.00 -7.73 -3.60
N GLN A 47 12.73 -7.59 -2.49
CA GLN A 47 12.45 -8.36 -1.27
C GLN A 47 11.10 -7.99 -0.65
N ARG A 48 10.73 -6.71 -0.67
CA ARG A 48 9.40 -6.25 -0.25
C ARG A 48 8.31 -6.79 -1.14
N ALA A 49 8.52 -6.84 -2.46
CA ALA A 49 7.57 -7.42 -3.39
C ALA A 49 7.30 -8.90 -3.08
N GLN A 50 8.35 -9.69 -2.84
CA GLN A 50 8.23 -11.10 -2.40
C GLN A 50 7.42 -11.22 -1.10
N THR A 51 7.76 -10.40 -0.10
CA THR A 51 7.07 -10.39 1.20
C THR A 51 5.59 -10.04 1.06
N TRP A 52 5.27 -9.03 0.24
CA TRP A 52 3.90 -8.59 0.03
C TRP A 52 3.06 -9.69 -0.63
N VAL A 53 3.56 -10.32 -1.70
CA VAL A 53 2.84 -11.41 -2.39
C VAL A 53 2.61 -12.58 -1.45
N ALA A 54 3.61 -12.95 -0.65
CA ALA A 54 3.47 -14.02 0.34
C ALA A 54 2.40 -13.71 1.41
N GLY A 55 2.23 -12.45 1.80
CA GLY A 55 1.22 -12.03 2.77
C GLY A 55 -0.18 -11.82 2.19
N HIS A 56 -0.31 -11.51 0.91
CA HIS A 56 -1.58 -11.11 0.29
C HIS A 56 -2.19 -12.19 -0.60
N SER A 57 -1.40 -13.18 -1.04
CA SER A 57 -1.90 -14.25 -1.89
C SER A 57 -2.69 -15.29 -1.12
N LYS A 58 -3.81 -15.73 -1.72
CA LYS A 58 -4.52 -16.96 -1.32
C LYS A 58 -4.01 -18.20 -2.07
N TYR A 59 -3.23 -17.98 -3.12
CA TYR A 59 -2.58 -19.00 -3.93
C TYR A 59 -1.13 -19.21 -3.51
N LYS A 60 -0.63 -20.43 -3.68
CA LYS A 60 0.79 -20.72 -3.44
C LYS A 60 1.66 -19.97 -4.45
N ILE A 61 2.84 -19.54 -4.02
CA ILE A 61 3.88 -19.04 -4.93
C ILE A 61 4.47 -20.24 -5.67
N GLU A 62 4.43 -20.21 -7.00
CA GLU A 62 4.98 -21.24 -7.89
C GLU A 62 6.35 -20.87 -8.42
N SER A 63 6.63 -19.57 -8.56
CA SER A 63 7.94 -19.06 -8.97
C SER A 63 8.33 -17.86 -8.11
N SER A 64 9.59 -17.84 -7.65
CA SER A 64 10.21 -16.73 -6.94
C SER A 64 11.69 -16.69 -7.31
N THR A 65 12.01 -15.91 -8.33
CA THR A 65 13.37 -15.71 -8.85
C THR A 65 13.82 -14.26 -8.68
N ASP A 66 15.00 -13.91 -9.19
CA ASP A 66 15.47 -12.53 -9.20
C ASP A 66 14.67 -11.60 -10.12
N THR A 67 13.81 -12.15 -11.00
CA THR A 67 13.08 -11.39 -12.02
C THR A 67 11.59 -11.68 -12.10
N LEU A 68 11.10 -12.75 -11.46
CA LEU A 68 9.71 -13.18 -11.52
C LEU A 68 9.22 -13.67 -10.15
N ILE A 69 8.07 -13.17 -9.72
CA ILE A 69 7.24 -13.78 -8.67
C ILE A 69 5.92 -14.14 -9.32
N GLN A 70 5.50 -15.40 -9.20
CA GLN A 70 4.24 -15.86 -9.77
C GLN A 70 3.54 -16.78 -8.78
N THR A 71 2.24 -16.58 -8.63
CA THR A 71 1.38 -17.49 -7.86
C THR A 71 0.65 -18.45 -8.77
N ALA A 72 0.20 -19.56 -8.20
CA ALA A 72 -0.79 -20.44 -8.82
C ALA A 72 -2.11 -19.70 -9.06
N GLY A 73 -3.02 -20.40 -9.75
CA GLY A 73 -4.38 -19.94 -9.99
C GLY A 73 -4.47 -18.78 -10.99
N PRO A 74 -5.62 -18.08 -11.05
CA PRO A 74 -6.86 -18.42 -10.37
C PRO A 74 -7.46 -19.74 -10.87
N ASP A 75 -8.34 -20.35 -10.09
CA ASP A 75 -9.03 -21.59 -10.42
C ASP A 75 -10.52 -21.50 -10.05
N GLY A 76 -11.38 -22.13 -10.86
CA GLY A 76 -12.76 -22.43 -10.49
C GLY A 76 -13.66 -21.22 -10.26
N GLY A 77 -13.50 -20.14 -11.03
CA GLY A 77 -14.37 -18.96 -10.93
C GLY A 77 -14.18 -18.16 -9.64
N LYS A 78 -13.07 -18.38 -8.92
CA LYS A 78 -12.77 -17.69 -7.66
C LYS A 78 -12.46 -16.22 -7.92
N ARG A 79 -12.85 -15.40 -6.94
CA ARG A 79 -12.63 -13.94 -6.94
C ARG A 79 -11.29 -13.53 -6.34
N ALA A 80 -10.55 -14.47 -5.76
CA ALA A 80 -9.23 -14.21 -5.19
C ALA A 80 -8.25 -13.90 -6.31
N LEU A 81 -7.32 -12.98 -6.05
CA LEU A 81 -6.31 -12.57 -7.01
C LEU A 81 -5.16 -13.59 -7.05
N ALA A 82 -4.78 -13.99 -8.27
CA ALA A 82 -3.45 -14.49 -8.58
C ALA A 82 -2.56 -13.33 -9.03
N TYR A 83 -1.26 -13.47 -8.81
CA TYR A 83 -0.28 -12.41 -9.01
C TYR A 83 0.85 -12.85 -9.92
N GLN A 84 1.30 -11.92 -10.75
CA GLN A 84 2.55 -11.99 -11.49
C GLN A 84 3.29 -10.67 -11.33
N ILE A 85 4.45 -10.71 -10.69
CA ILE A 85 5.31 -9.55 -10.45
C ILE A 85 6.61 -9.77 -11.22
N THR A 86 7.07 -8.74 -11.91
CA THR A 86 8.32 -8.80 -12.68
C THR A 86 9.31 -7.76 -12.19
N ARG A 87 10.61 -8.05 -12.30
CA ARG A 87 11.69 -7.05 -12.19
C ARG A 87 12.44 -7.00 -13.50
N THR A 88 12.37 -5.85 -14.16
CA THR A 88 13.02 -5.62 -15.45
C THR A 88 14.12 -4.60 -15.26
N ALA A 89 15.36 -4.98 -15.56
CA ALA A 89 16.48 -4.05 -15.58
C ALA A 89 16.33 -3.06 -16.75
N ASN A 90 16.63 -1.78 -16.49
CA ASN A 90 16.64 -0.72 -17.48
C ASN A 90 18.09 -0.45 -17.93
N PRO A 91 18.31 0.07 -19.16
CA PRO A 91 19.67 0.33 -19.68
C PRO A 91 20.48 1.36 -18.89
N ASP A 92 19.81 2.22 -18.12
CA ASP A 92 20.40 3.28 -17.30
C ASP A 92 20.84 2.78 -15.90
N GLY A 93 20.72 1.48 -15.63
CA GLY A 93 21.08 0.87 -14.34
C GLY A 93 19.97 0.90 -13.30
N THR A 94 18.81 1.49 -13.62
CA THR A 94 17.59 1.40 -12.80
C THR A 94 16.88 0.06 -13.06
N ALA A 95 15.84 -0.25 -12.28
CA ALA A 95 14.93 -1.35 -12.61
C ALA A 95 13.47 -0.97 -12.38
N THR A 96 12.59 -1.56 -13.18
CA THR A 96 11.14 -1.38 -13.06
C THR A 96 10.51 -2.65 -12.50
N ILE A 97 9.70 -2.50 -11.46
CA ILE A 97 8.92 -3.58 -10.86
C ILE A 97 7.50 -3.51 -11.42
N GLY A 98 7.12 -4.53 -12.21
CA GLY A 98 5.78 -4.67 -12.77
C GLY A 98 4.85 -5.38 -11.80
N PHE A 99 3.58 -4.96 -11.76
CA PHE A 99 2.52 -5.61 -10.99
C PHE A 99 1.39 -6.01 -11.94
N ALA A 100 1.02 -7.29 -11.92
CA ALA A 100 -0.18 -7.81 -12.56
C ALA A 100 -0.94 -8.69 -11.58
N ALA A 101 -2.26 -8.53 -11.58
CA ALA A 101 -3.16 -9.35 -10.79
C ALA A 101 -4.45 -9.64 -11.57
N HIS A 102 -4.98 -10.85 -11.43
CA HIS A 102 -6.23 -11.27 -12.08
C HIS A 102 -6.96 -12.34 -11.28
N CYS A 103 -8.22 -12.59 -11.63
CA CYS A 103 -9.06 -13.64 -11.05
C CYS A 103 -10.08 -14.14 -12.10
N ASP A 104 -10.80 -15.22 -11.79
CA ASP A 104 -11.79 -15.84 -12.70
C ASP A 104 -13.25 -15.56 -12.32
N GLY A 105 -13.48 -14.74 -11.30
CA GLY A 105 -14.81 -14.46 -10.80
C GLY A 105 -15.65 -13.63 -11.78
N ALA A 106 -16.79 -14.17 -12.23
CA ALA A 106 -17.72 -13.47 -13.13
C ALA A 106 -18.28 -12.14 -12.56
N LEU A 107 -18.28 -12.00 -11.23
CA LEU A 107 -18.69 -10.78 -10.52
C LEU A 107 -17.51 -9.83 -10.21
N GLY A 108 -16.34 -10.07 -10.82
CA GLY A 108 -15.09 -9.35 -10.61
C GLY A 108 -14.27 -9.86 -9.42
N CYS A 109 -13.05 -9.32 -9.26
CA CYS A 109 -12.13 -9.74 -8.21
C CYS A 109 -12.44 -9.08 -6.86
N LYS A 110 -11.99 -9.73 -5.77
CA LYS A 110 -11.98 -9.15 -4.41
C LYS A 110 -10.66 -9.52 -3.72
N PRO A 111 -9.81 -8.53 -3.38
CA PRO A 111 -9.92 -7.11 -3.74
C PRO A 111 -9.86 -6.92 -5.26
N ASN A 112 -10.17 -5.72 -5.76
CA ASN A 112 -10.01 -5.47 -7.19
C ASN A 112 -8.52 -5.26 -7.54
N PRO A 113 -8.09 -5.53 -8.79
CA PRO A 113 -6.67 -5.47 -9.14
C PRO A 113 -6.03 -4.08 -8.97
N TRP A 114 -6.82 -3.00 -9.08
CA TRP A 114 -6.33 -1.64 -8.92
C TRP A 114 -6.00 -1.32 -7.47
N GLU A 115 -6.89 -1.68 -6.54
CA GLU A 115 -6.65 -1.55 -5.09
C GLU A 115 -5.40 -2.35 -4.68
N ALA A 116 -5.31 -3.60 -5.12
CA ALA A 116 -4.16 -4.45 -4.82
C ALA A 116 -2.85 -3.88 -5.39
N GLY A 117 -2.89 -3.35 -6.62
CA GLY A 117 -1.73 -2.74 -7.25
C GLY A 117 -1.28 -1.44 -6.59
N ALA A 118 -2.22 -0.64 -6.10
CA ALA A 118 -1.90 0.56 -5.34
C ALA A 118 -1.24 0.21 -4.00
N ASP A 119 -1.85 -0.69 -3.23
CA ASP A 119 -1.31 -1.16 -1.95
C ASP A 119 0.08 -1.78 -2.09
N PHE A 120 0.27 -2.65 -3.09
CA PHE A 120 1.56 -3.24 -3.41
C PHE A 120 2.64 -2.18 -3.63
N LYS A 121 2.35 -1.16 -4.45
CA LYS A 121 3.34 -0.12 -4.78
C LYS A 121 3.69 0.74 -3.57
N GLU A 122 2.71 1.08 -2.73
CA GLU A 122 2.96 1.82 -1.50
C GLU A 122 3.80 1.01 -0.51
N TYR A 123 3.49 -0.28 -0.32
CA TYR A 123 4.27 -1.17 0.54
C TYR A 123 5.71 -1.34 0.03
N VAL A 124 5.90 -1.51 -1.28
CA VAL A 124 7.25 -1.69 -1.84
C VAL A 124 8.10 -0.43 -1.65
N ARG A 125 7.53 0.77 -1.82
CA ARG A 125 8.24 2.04 -1.59
C ARG A 125 8.55 2.28 -0.12
N SER A 126 7.56 2.15 0.75
CA SER A 126 7.65 2.54 2.16
C SER A 126 8.23 1.44 3.06
N GLY A 127 7.97 0.17 2.74
CA GLY A 127 8.25 -0.98 3.61
C GLY A 127 7.27 -1.13 4.77
N THR A 128 6.22 -0.31 4.83
CA THR A 128 5.20 -0.35 5.89
C THR A 128 3.87 -0.84 5.33
N PRO A 129 3.17 -1.79 5.99
CA PRO A 129 1.82 -2.16 5.61
C PRO A 129 0.89 -0.94 5.66
N THR A 130 0.08 -0.72 4.63
CA THR A 130 -0.97 0.30 4.63
C THR A 130 -1.96 -0.02 5.76
N GLY A 131 -1.81 0.63 6.91
CA GLY A 131 -2.58 0.34 8.13
C GLY A 131 -1.78 0.32 9.43
N ALA A 132 -0.45 0.36 9.37
CA ALA A 132 0.35 0.72 10.55
C ALA A 132 0.24 2.24 10.78
N PRO A 133 -0.17 2.72 11.98
CA PRO A 133 -0.12 4.14 12.26
C PRO A 133 1.32 4.61 12.09
N GLN A 134 1.50 5.65 11.29
CA GLN A 134 2.74 6.41 11.29
C GLN A 134 2.90 6.96 12.70
N SER A 135 3.74 6.31 13.51
CA SER A 135 4.28 6.92 14.72
C SER A 135 5.12 8.11 14.28
N GLY A 136 4.44 9.23 14.04
CA GLY A 136 5.01 10.56 14.13
C GLY A 136 5.36 10.84 15.59
N GLU A 137 6.26 10.04 16.16
CA GLU A 137 7.00 10.46 17.33
C GLU A 137 8.13 11.35 16.81
N LYS A 138 7.84 12.64 16.83
CA LYS A 138 8.75 13.77 16.72
C LYS A 138 10.19 13.41 17.15
N PRO A 139 11.23 13.77 16.37
CA PRO A 139 12.61 13.68 16.84
C PRO A 139 12.73 14.45 18.16
N SER A 140 12.91 13.72 19.27
CA SER A 140 13.29 14.32 20.54
C SER A 140 14.74 14.76 20.39
N GLN A 141 14.91 15.95 19.82
CA GLN A 141 16.14 16.72 19.90
C GLN A 141 16.51 16.86 21.38
N GLY A 142 17.79 16.61 21.64
CA GLY A 142 18.38 16.62 22.97
C GLY A 142 18.10 17.89 23.76
N ALA A 143 18.17 17.71 25.07
CA ALA A 143 17.99 18.70 26.12
C ALA A 143 18.68 20.05 25.85
N PRO A 144 18.11 21.14 26.37
CA PRO A 144 18.89 22.20 26.97
C PRO A 144 18.87 22.03 28.49
N THR A 145 20.06 21.84 29.05
CA THR A 145 20.37 22.06 30.46
C THR A 145 19.94 23.47 30.84
N ALA A 146 18.95 23.61 31.74
CA ALA A 146 18.63 24.87 32.39
C ALA A 146 18.67 24.66 33.91
N MET A 147 19.69 25.26 34.51
CA MET A 147 19.93 25.37 35.94
C MET A 147 18.74 26.06 36.62
N HIS A 148 18.29 25.55 37.76
CA HIS A 148 17.36 26.24 38.66
C HIS A 148 18.10 26.47 40.00
N PRO A 149 18.16 27.71 40.52
CA PRO A 149 18.73 27.98 41.85
C PRO A 149 17.67 27.97 42.95
N ASP A 150 18.15 27.61 44.14
CA ASP A 150 17.68 27.89 45.50
C ASP A 150 16.18 28.02 45.81
N ALA A 151 15.71 27.13 46.69
CA ALA A 151 14.70 27.46 47.69
C ALA A 151 15.11 26.89 49.05
N SER A 152 15.34 27.81 49.96
CA SER A 152 15.75 27.66 51.36
C SER A 152 14.64 27.01 52.21
N GLY A 153 15.00 26.25 53.25
CA GLY A 153 14.06 25.99 54.34
C GLY A 153 14.32 24.79 55.25
N GLN A 154 14.93 25.07 56.41
CA GLN A 154 14.64 24.51 57.73
C GLN A 154 15.27 23.18 58.20
N SER A 155 16.43 23.34 58.85
CA SER A 155 16.87 22.87 60.18
C SER A 155 16.09 21.78 60.92
N ILE A 156 16.78 20.72 61.38
CA ILE A 156 16.97 20.32 62.81
C ILE A 156 18.26 19.45 62.92
N PRO A 157 19.13 19.63 63.93
CA PRO A 157 20.38 18.88 64.13
C PRO A 157 20.31 17.75 65.18
N GLY A 158 21.28 16.83 65.12
CA GLY A 158 21.67 15.90 66.21
C GLY A 158 21.68 14.43 65.76
N GLU A 159 22.68 13.57 66.01
CA GLU A 159 24.03 13.56 66.59
C GLU A 159 24.68 12.20 66.15
N PRO A 160 25.94 11.84 66.50
CA PRO A 160 26.76 10.91 65.72
C PRO A 160 26.94 9.49 66.32
N VAL A 161 27.18 8.52 65.41
CA VAL A 161 28.13 7.38 65.49
C VAL A 161 27.80 6.15 66.39
N MET A 162 28.36 5.00 65.94
CA MET A 162 28.63 3.68 66.58
C MET A 162 27.56 2.58 66.34
N GLN A 163 27.85 1.35 65.89
CA GLN A 163 29.06 0.51 65.74
C GLN A 163 28.98 -0.35 64.48
#